data_AF-A0A066PRP2-F1
#
_entry.id   AF-A0A066PRP2-F1
#
_cell.length_a   1.000
_cell.length_b   1.000
_cell.length_c   1.000
_cell.angle_alpha   90.00
_cell.angle_beta   90.00
_cell.angle_gamma   90.00
#
_symmetry.space_group_name_H-M   'P 1'
#
loop_
_entity.id
_entity.type
_entity.pdbx_description
1 polymer ?
#
loop_
_entity_poly.entity_id
_entity_poly.type
_entity_poly.pdbx_seq_one_letter_code
_entity_poly.pdbx_strand_id
1 'polypeptide(L)'
;MRVWIARLGRFATAPSHGEFEGGDSVETICSQTSHCALNSLFCIIYDFQTLLTGVIAICAAIFTGWPVWRQLKDTNLQTRISHRETLANLLRDALRRFEKVDQSIRELLSTASRATSGPEGERIEINSEAANDLEQSFSGLLDWYLVVLADTEHADIEACKSVLKSALDMLVKTLRDAHWADHNEQQDEDHNIPDEEWGRITTRCAEAKIEAFHRVGDVQRAYGALCEAQEKWVRSLRGQIAKLDLQISGPQ
;
A
#
# COMPACT_ATOMS: atom_id res chain seq x y z
N MET A 1 13.39 -13.54 4.48
CA MET A 1 13.86 -14.24 3.26
C MET A 1 13.72 -13.29 2.07
N ARG A 2 14.85 -12.82 1.53
CA ARG A 2 14.92 -11.90 0.38
C ARG A 2 15.49 -12.68 -0.81
N VAL A 3 14.75 -12.81 -1.91
CA VAL A 3 15.32 -13.21 -3.20
C VAL A 3 14.75 -12.30 -4.28
N TRP A 4 15.68 -11.75 -5.06
CA TRP A 4 15.57 -10.70 -6.05
C TRP A 4 14.95 -11.17 -7.38
N ILE A 5 14.23 -10.24 -8.02
CA ILE A 5 13.88 -10.22 -9.44
C ILE A 5 14.99 -9.47 -10.19
N ALA A 6 15.58 -10.07 -11.22
CA ALA A 6 16.30 -9.34 -12.27
C ALA A 6 16.53 -10.21 -13.51
N ARG A 7 15.80 -9.96 -14.62
CA ARG A 7 16.33 -10.16 -15.98
C ARG A 7 15.46 -9.53 -17.06
N LEU A 8 15.69 -8.28 -17.40
CA LEU A 8 15.35 -7.72 -18.71
C LEU A 8 16.42 -6.68 -19.09
N GLY A 9 16.93 -6.77 -20.31
CA GLY A 9 17.78 -5.76 -20.92
C GLY A 9 18.93 -6.34 -21.74
N ARG A 10 18.75 -6.43 -23.06
CA ARG A 10 19.82 -6.00 -23.98
C ARG A 10 19.25 -5.52 -25.31
N PHE A 11 19.67 -4.31 -25.63
CA PHE A 11 19.36 -3.50 -26.80
C PHE A 11 20.05 -4.01 -28.07
N ALA A 12 19.50 -3.55 -29.19
CA ALA A 12 19.95 -3.69 -30.56
C ALA A 12 21.35 -3.14 -30.88
N THR A 13 21.97 -3.67 -31.95
CA THR A 13 22.91 -2.97 -32.84
C THR A 13 22.88 -3.62 -34.24
N ALA A 14 22.71 -2.81 -35.28
CA ALA A 14 23.06 -3.08 -36.69
C ALA A 14 24.32 -2.21 -37.04
N PRO A 15 24.80 -2.12 -38.29
CA PRO A 15 25.18 -3.12 -39.31
C PRO A 15 26.68 -2.95 -39.73
N SER A 16 27.24 -3.80 -40.61
CA SER A 16 28.51 -3.50 -41.30
C SER A 16 28.71 -4.23 -42.65
N HIS A 17 29.33 -3.48 -43.56
CA HIS A 17 29.75 -3.67 -44.96
C HIS A 17 30.67 -4.86 -45.32
N GLY A 18 30.74 -5.16 -46.63
CA GLY A 18 31.87 -5.78 -47.38
C GLY A 18 31.38 -6.67 -48.54
N GLU A 19 31.34 -6.25 -49.81
CA GLU A 19 32.39 -6.08 -50.86
C GLU A 19 32.75 -7.36 -51.68
N PHE A 20 32.58 -7.25 -53.02
CA PHE A 20 33.36 -7.78 -54.17
C PHE A 20 33.64 -9.31 -54.31
N GLU A 21 33.82 -9.98 -55.47
CA GLU A 21 34.36 -9.63 -56.81
C GLU A 21 34.04 -10.74 -57.87
N GLY A 22 34.21 -10.41 -59.17
CA GLY A 22 34.45 -11.33 -60.32
C GLY A 22 33.26 -11.53 -61.29
N GLY A 23 33.24 -11.05 -62.55
CA GLY A 23 34.18 -11.22 -63.68
C GLY A 23 33.71 -12.41 -64.53
N ASP A 24 33.58 -12.45 -65.86
CA ASP A 24 33.94 -11.60 -67.00
C ASP A 24 33.14 -12.14 -68.22
N SER A 25 32.88 -11.31 -69.24
CA SER A 25 33.12 -11.60 -70.67
C SER A 25 32.25 -10.79 -71.63
N VAL A 26 32.94 -10.28 -72.65
CA VAL A 26 32.56 -9.35 -73.70
C VAL A 26 31.92 -10.10 -74.86
N GLU A 27 30.84 -9.56 -75.45
CA GLU A 27 30.68 -9.58 -76.91
C GLU A 27 29.83 -8.41 -77.40
N THR A 28 30.38 -7.70 -78.38
CA THR A 28 29.84 -6.49 -79.00
C THR A 28 29.09 -6.89 -80.26
N ILE A 29 27.80 -6.54 -80.41
CA ILE A 29 27.16 -6.43 -81.73
C ILE A 29 26.27 -5.20 -81.77
N CYS A 30 26.57 -4.33 -82.74
CA CYS A 30 25.84 -3.12 -83.08
C CYS A 30 24.46 -3.37 -83.71
N SER A 31 23.68 -2.29 -83.72
CA SER A 31 22.50 -2.02 -84.55
C SER A 31 21.17 -2.55 -84.02
N GLN A 32 20.33 -1.63 -83.53
CA GLN A 32 19.11 -1.22 -84.23
C GLN A 32 18.34 -0.21 -83.40
N THR A 33 18.33 1.01 -83.91
CA THR A 33 17.41 2.09 -83.55
C THR A 33 15.97 1.69 -83.91
N SER A 34 15.26 0.97 -83.03
CA SER A 34 13.81 0.75 -83.15
C SER A 34 13.14 0.10 -81.93
N HIS A 35 13.61 0.34 -80.69
CA HIS A 35 13.01 -0.26 -79.48
C HIS A 35 12.64 0.74 -78.36
N CYS A 36 12.41 2.02 -78.67
CA CYS A 36 12.09 3.03 -77.65
C CYS A 36 10.60 3.16 -77.28
N ALA A 37 9.66 2.50 -77.98
CA ALA A 37 8.23 2.65 -77.68
C ALA A 37 7.62 1.47 -76.88
N LEU A 38 8.11 0.24 -77.07
CA LEU A 38 7.52 -0.95 -76.42
C LEU A 38 8.10 -1.24 -75.02
N ASN A 39 9.34 -0.84 -74.73
CA ASN A 39 9.88 -0.92 -73.36
C ASN A 39 9.22 0.10 -72.40
N SER A 40 8.71 1.22 -72.91
CA SER A 40 7.99 2.23 -72.12
C SER A 40 6.65 1.69 -71.60
N LEU A 41 5.90 0.96 -72.43
CA LEU A 41 4.63 0.34 -72.04
C LEU A 41 4.81 -0.81 -71.04
N PHE A 42 5.85 -1.64 -71.21
CA PHE A 42 6.16 -2.70 -70.25
C PHE A 42 6.64 -2.14 -68.91
N CYS A 43 7.41 -1.05 -68.87
CA CYS A 43 7.78 -0.38 -67.61
C CYS A 43 6.58 0.24 -66.90
N ILE A 44 5.63 0.85 -67.61
CA ILE A 44 4.41 1.44 -66.98
C ILE A 44 3.49 0.35 -66.40
N ILE A 45 3.34 -0.79 -67.10
CA ILE A 45 2.55 -1.93 -66.60
C ILE A 45 3.24 -2.59 -65.41
N TYR A 46 4.57 -2.73 -65.45
CA TYR A 46 5.35 -3.29 -64.34
C TYR A 46 5.37 -2.35 -63.13
N ASP A 47 5.41 -1.02 -63.33
CA ASP A 47 5.28 0.00 -62.29
C ASP A 47 3.89 0.00 -61.64
N PHE A 48 2.82 -0.22 -62.42
CA PHE A 48 1.48 -0.43 -61.85
C PHE A 48 1.39 -1.72 -61.04
N GLN A 49 2.11 -2.77 -61.46
CA GLN A 49 2.11 -4.06 -60.78
C GLN A 49 2.93 -4.04 -59.47
N THR A 50 4.07 -3.35 -59.43
CA THR A 50 4.86 -3.11 -58.21
C THR A 50 4.16 -2.13 -57.25
N LEU A 51 3.45 -1.13 -57.77
CA LEU A 51 2.64 -0.23 -56.96
C LEU A 51 1.41 -0.95 -56.37
N LEU A 52 0.72 -1.78 -57.16
CA LEU A 52 -0.40 -2.58 -56.69
C LEU A 52 0.04 -3.61 -55.64
N THR A 53 1.18 -4.28 -55.84
CA THR A 53 1.74 -5.21 -54.83
C THR A 53 2.21 -4.48 -53.58
N GLY A 54 2.76 -3.26 -53.70
CA GLY A 54 3.08 -2.39 -52.58
C GLY A 54 1.84 -1.97 -51.77
N VAL A 55 0.74 -1.61 -52.44
CA VAL A 55 -0.54 -1.28 -51.78
C VAL A 55 -1.15 -2.50 -51.08
N ILE A 56 -1.13 -3.67 -51.73
CA ILE A 56 -1.60 -4.93 -51.12
C ILE A 56 -0.75 -5.30 -49.90
N ALA A 57 0.56 -5.11 -49.96
CA ALA A 57 1.46 -5.34 -48.84
C ALA A 57 1.17 -4.41 -47.65
N ILE A 58 0.88 -3.13 -47.90
CA ILE A 58 0.48 -2.17 -46.85
C ILE A 58 -0.88 -2.56 -46.24
N CYS A 59 -1.85 -2.94 -47.07
CA CYS A 59 -3.15 -3.41 -46.59
C CYS A 59 -3.02 -4.69 -45.74
N ALA A 60 -2.18 -5.64 -46.16
CA ALA A 60 -1.89 -6.86 -45.41
C ALA A 60 -1.17 -6.56 -44.07
N ALA A 61 -0.25 -5.60 -44.05
CA ALA A 61 0.41 -5.14 -42.83
C ALA A 61 -0.59 -4.49 -41.84
N ILE A 62 -1.55 -3.70 -42.33
CA ILE A 62 -2.60 -3.11 -41.50
C ILE A 62 -3.54 -4.19 -40.96
N PHE A 63 -3.97 -5.14 -41.80
CA PHE A 63 -4.87 -6.23 -41.40
C PHE A 63 -4.25 -7.16 -40.37
N THR A 64 -2.92 -7.37 -40.42
CA THR A 64 -2.19 -8.18 -39.43
C THR A 64 -1.88 -7.41 -38.15
N GLY A 65 -1.70 -6.09 -38.21
CA GLY A 65 -1.53 -5.23 -37.03
C GLY A 65 -2.82 -4.96 -36.25
N TRP A 66 -3.97 -4.95 -36.93
CA TRP A 66 -5.28 -4.70 -36.32
C TRP A 66 -5.68 -5.67 -35.19
N PRO A 67 -5.54 -7.00 -35.33
CA PRO A 67 -5.90 -7.93 -34.26
C PRO A 67 -4.98 -7.80 -33.03
N VAL A 68 -3.68 -7.52 -33.22
CA VAL A 68 -2.74 -7.28 -32.12
C VAL A 68 -3.06 -5.97 -31.40
N TRP A 69 -3.42 -4.92 -32.14
CA TRP A 69 -3.82 -3.63 -31.55
C TRP A 69 -5.13 -3.76 -30.77
N ARG A 70 -6.09 -4.55 -31.27
CA ARG A 70 -7.33 -4.87 -30.57
C ARG A 70 -7.07 -5.71 -29.32
N GLN A 71 -6.20 -6.72 -29.39
CA GLN A 71 -5.81 -7.52 -28.22
C GLN A 71 -5.10 -6.69 -27.15
N LEU A 72 -4.19 -5.78 -27.52
CA LEU A 72 -3.54 -4.88 -26.57
C LEU A 72 -4.56 -3.98 -25.88
N LYS A 73 -5.55 -3.49 -26.61
CA LYS A 73 -6.61 -2.64 -26.10
C LYS A 73 -7.54 -3.39 -25.13
N ASP A 74 -7.98 -4.58 -25.50
CA ASP A 74 -8.84 -5.43 -24.66
C ASP A 74 -8.10 -5.90 -23.40
N THR A 75 -6.83 -6.27 -23.52
CA THR A 75 -5.98 -6.66 -22.37
C THR A 75 -5.74 -5.48 -21.41
N ASN A 76 -5.55 -4.26 -21.95
CA ASN A 76 -5.37 -3.05 -21.13
C ASN A 76 -6.66 -2.71 -20.37
N LEU A 77 -7.82 -2.86 -21.01
CA LEU A 77 -9.12 -2.64 -20.38
C LEU A 77 -9.40 -3.68 -19.29
N GLN A 78 -9.14 -4.96 -19.55
CA GLN A 78 -9.27 -6.02 -18.55
C GLN A 78 -8.33 -5.81 -17.35
N THR A 79 -7.09 -5.40 -17.59
CA THR A 79 -6.12 -5.07 -16.52
C THR A 79 -6.59 -3.91 -15.66
N ARG A 80 -7.16 -2.85 -16.28
CA ARG A 80 -7.69 -1.69 -15.54
C ARG A 80 -8.90 -2.06 -14.69
N ILE A 81 -9.82 -2.88 -15.20
CA ILE A 81 -10.98 -3.36 -14.43
C ILE A 81 -10.51 -4.19 -13.23
N SER A 82 -9.61 -5.14 -13.43
CA SER A 82 -9.06 -5.98 -12.36
C SER A 82 -8.32 -5.16 -11.29
N HIS A 83 -7.54 -4.16 -11.70
CA HIS A 83 -6.87 -3.26 -10.77
C HIS A 83 -7.88 -2.43 -9.94
N ARG A 84 -8.95 -1.95 -10.57
CA ARG A 84 -10.03 -1.20 -9.91
C ARG A 84 -10.79 -2.06 -8.89
N GLU A 85 -11.09 -3.31 -9.23
CA GLU A 85 -11.69 -4.28 -8.30
C GLU A 85 -10.78 -4.58 -7.10
N THR A 86 -9.48 -4.76 -7.36
CA THR A 86 -8.48 -4.99 -6.31
C THR A 86 -8.43 -3.81 -5.34
N LEU A 87 -8.35 -2.58 -5.83
CA LEU A 87 -8.37 -1.38 -4.98
C LEU A 87 -9.67 -1.24 -4.19
N ALA A 88 -10.82 -1.57 -4.79
CA ALA A 88 -12.10 -1.53 -4.12
C ALA A 88 -12.20 -2.55 -2.97
N ASN A 89 -11.65 -3.76 -3.15
CA ASN A 89 -11.59 -4.77 -2.11
C ASN A 89 -10.64 -4.35 -0.98
N LEU A 90 -9.45 -3.84 -1.30
CA LEU A 90 -8.52 -3.29 -0.31
C LEU A 90 -9.16 -2.19 0.53
N LEU A 91 -9.87 -1.26 -0.13
CA LEU A 91 -10.59 -0.18 0.56
C LEU A 91 -11.67 -0.73 1.50
N ARG A 92 -12.45 -1.71 1.06
CA ARG A 92 -13.53 -2.31 1.87
C ARG A 92 -12.96 -3.03 3.09
N ASP A 93 -11.91 -3.81 2.91
CA ASP A 93 -11.27 -4.55 3.99
C ASP A 93 -10.63 -3.62 5.01
N ALA A 94 -9.96 -2.57 4.54
CA ALA A 94 -9.38 -1.51 5.37
C ALA A 94 -10.42 -0.82 6.25
N LEU A 95 -11.55 -0.41 5.66
CA LEU A 95 -12.63 0.24 6.39
C LEU A 95 -13.25 -0.68 7.43
N ARG A 96 -13.50 -1.95 7.08
CA ARG A 96 -14.10 -2.92 8.00
C ARG A 96 -13.20 -3.23 9.19
N ARG A 97 -11.89 -3.36 8.97
CA ARG A 97 -10.91 -3.58 10.05
C ARG A 97 -10.86 -2.37 10.97
N PHE A 98 -10.78 -1.18 10.40
CA PHE A 98 -10.67 0.05 11.17
C PHE A 98 -11.95 0.36 11.97
N GLU A 99 -13.14 0.12 11.41
CA GLU A 99 -14.40 0.24 12.12
C GLU A 99 -14.44 -0.63 13.38
N LYS A 100 -13.92 -1.86 13.30
CA LYS A 100 -13.80 -2.75 14.45
C LYS A 100 -12.84 -2.18 15.51
N VAL A 101 -11.74 -1.56 15.09
CA VAL A 101 -10.80 -0.88 16.01
C VAL A 101 -11.47 0.28 16.72
N ASP A 102 -12.16 1.15 15.96
CA ASP A 102 -12.86 2.32 16.52
C ASP A 102 -13.91 1.91 17.55
N GLN A 103 -14.74 0.91 17.22
CA GLN A 103 -15.74 0.38 18.16
C GLN A 103 -15.10 -0.19 19.43
N SER A 104 -13.95 -0.87 19.31
CA SER A 104 -13.31 -1.53 20.45
C SER A 104 -12.63 -0.53 21.40
N ILE A 105 -12.02 0.54 20.88
CA ILE A 105 -11.19 1.45 21.69
C ILE A 105 -11.95 2.69 22.19
N ARG A 106 -12.96 3.16 21.44
CA ARG A 106 -13.59 4.46 21.70
C ARG A 106 -14.33 4.53 23.03
N GLU A 107 -15.08 3.48 23.36
CA GLU A 107 -15.79 3.40 24.63
C GLU A 107 -14.82 3.34 25.81
N LEU A 108 -13.80 2.48 25.73
CA LEU A 108 -12.79 2.34 26.77
C LEU A 108 -11.98 3.62 26.99
N LEU A 109 -11.62 4.34 25.92
CA LEU A 109 -10.96 5.65 26.06
C LEU A 109 -11.86 6.69 26.68
N SER A 110 -13.17 6.67 26.40
CA SER A 110 -14.14 7.54 27.06
C SER A 110 -14.24 7.22 28.55
N THR A 111 -14.30 5.93 28.91
CA THR A 111 -14.33 5.48 30.32
C THR A 111 -13.06 5.88 31.05
N ALA A 112 -11.89 5.62 30.46
CA ALA A 112 -10.60 6.01 31.01
C ALA A 112 -10.50 7.53 31.20
N SER A 113 -10.93 8.31 30.21
CA SER A 113 -10.93 9.77 30.29
C SER A 113 -11.80 10.28 31.43
N ARG A 114 -12.96 9.66 31.71
CA ARG A 114 -13.83 10.03 32.84
C ARG A 114 -13.24 9.61 34.18
N ALA A 115 -12.50 8.50 34.22
CA ALA A 115 -11.84 8.03 35.43
C ALA A 115 -10.63 8.90 35.81
N THR A 116 -9.96 9.51 34.83
CA THR A 116 -8.76 10.33 35.06
C THR A 116 -8.99 11.84 34.94
N SER A 117 -10.17 12.28 34.47
CA SER A 117 -10.43 13.71 34.19
C SER A 117 -11.79 14.16 34.70
N GLY A 118 -11.82 15.36 35.29
CA GLY A 118 -13.03 16.04 35.71
C GLY A 118 -13.86 16.58 34.55
N PRO A 119 -15.05 17.14 34.83
CA PRO A 119 -15.96 17.67 33.81
C PRO A 119 -15.33 18.80 32.97
N GLU A 120 -14.41 19.57 33.54
CA GLU A 120 -13.67 20.65 32.86
C GLU A 120 -12.30 20.19 32.31
N GLY A 121 -12.03 18.88 32.28
CA GLY A 121 -10.74 18.32 31.84
C GLY A 121 -9.61 18.42 32.87
N GLU A 122 -9.93 18.77 34.12
CA GLU A 122 -8.99 18.79 35.23
C GLU A 122 -8.45 17.38 35.52
N ARG A 123 -7.18 17.26 35.91
CA ARG A 123 -6.61 15.97 36.27
C ARG A 123 -7.24 15.47 37.57
N ILE A 124 -7.75 14.25 37.54
CA ILE A 124 -8.21 13.50 38.71
C ILE A 124 -7.28 12.30 38.92
N GLU A 125 -6.92 12.07 40.18
CA GLU A 125 -6.22 10.85 40.59
C GLU A 125 -7.15 9.65 40.41
N ILE A 126 -6.71 8.66 39.63
CA ILE A 126 -7.50 7.44 39.45
C ILE A 126 -7.50 6.61 40.73
N ASN A 127 -8.67 6.12 41.13
CA ASN A 127 -8.76 5.18 42.24
C ASN A 127 -8.31 3.77 41.81
N SER A 128 -7.95 2.95 42.78
CA SER A 128 -7.29 1.66 42.54
C SER A 128 -8.20 0.62 41.87
N GLU A 129 -9.51 0.66 42.18
CA GLU A 129 -10.50 -0.22 41.55
C GLU A 129 -10.64 0.11 40.06
N ALA A 130 -10.84 1.39 39.74
CA ALA A 130 -10.93 1.86 38.36
C ALA A 130 -9.62 1.62 37.60
N ALA A 131 -8.46 1.73 38.25
CA ALA A 131 -7.18 1.41 37.64
C ALA A 131 -7.07 -0.09 37.29
N ASN A 132 -7.47 -0.99 38.18
CA ASN A 132 -7.51 -2.43 37.93
C ASN A 132 -8.50 -2.79 36.80
N ASP A 133 -9.72 -2.26 36.83
CA ASP A 133 -10.73 -2.51 35.80
C ASP A 133 -10.26 -2.06 34.40
N LEU A 134 -9.63 -0.89 34.33
CA LEU A 134 -9.08 -0.37 33.08
C LEU A 134 -7.84 -1.17 32.64
N GLU A 135 -6.98 -1.61 33.55
CA GLU A 135 -5.82 -2.44 33.24
C GLU A 135 -6.27 -3.74 32.53
N GLN A 136 -7.25 -4.42 33.11
CA GLN A 136 -7.84 -5.63 32.53
C GLN A 136 -8.52 -5.36 31.18
N SER A 137 -9.23 -4.23 31.06
CA SER A 137 -9.95 -3.87 29.83
C SER A 137 -9.03 -3.48 28.67
N PHE A 138 -7.91 -2.82 28.94
CA PHE A 138 -6.92 -2.44 27.92
C PHE A 138 -5.96 -3.58 27.59
N SER A 139 -5.73 -4.51 28.52
CA SER A 139 -4.85 -5.66 28.31
C SER A 139 -5.35 -6.52 27.13
N GLY A 140 -4.54 -6.60 26.08
CA GLY A 140 -4.84 -7.39 24.89
C GLY A 140 -5.98 -6.88 23.98
N LEU A 141 -6.58 -5.72 24.28
CA LEU A 141 -7.76 -5.16 23.58
C LEU A 141 -7.62 -5.17 22.04
N LEU A 142 -6.43 -4.80 21.55
CA LEU A 142 -6.14 -4.65 20.13
C LEU A 142 -5.02 -5.58 19.63
N ASP A 143 -4.70 -6.65 20.36
CA ASP A 143 -3.63 -7.57 19.93
C ASP A 143 -3.88 -8.18 18.55
N TRP A 144 -5.14 -8.48 18.24
CA TRP A 144 -5.53 -8.97 16.92
C TRP A 144 -5.19 -7.96 15.80
N TYR A 145 -5.18 -6.66 16.08
CA TYR A 145 -4.93 -5.62 15.09
C TYR A 145 -3.46 -5.15 15.09
N LEU A 146 -2.88 -4.98 16.28
CA LEU A 146 -1.55 -4.43 16.49
C LEU A 146 -0.44 -5.48 16.48
N VAL A 147 -0.76 -6.75 16.74
CA VAL A 147 0.22 -7.84 16.80
C VAL A 147 -0.03 -8.83 15.67
N VAL A 148 -1.25 -9.38 15.56
CA VAL A 148 -1.55 -10.42 14.56
C VAL A 148 -1.56 -9.87 13.14
N LEU A 149 -2.04 -8.64 12.94
CA LEU A 149 -2.07 -7.96 11.65
C LEU A 149 -0.92 -6.96 11.45
N ALA A 150 0.18 -7.11 12.20
CA ALA A 150 1.36 -6.29 12.00
C ALA A 150 1.92 -6.46 10.58
N ASP A 151 2.43 -5.36 10.00
CA ASP A 151 3.04 -5.32 8.66
C ASP A 151 2.10 -5.72 7.51
N THR A 152 0.78 -5.57 7.68
CA THR A 152 -0.22 -5.92 6.66
C THR A 152 -0.84 -4.71 5.96
N GLU A 153 -0.65 -3.51 6.51
CA GLU A 153 -1.22 -2.26 6.01
C GLU A 153 -0.17 -1.32 5.41
N HIS A 154 -0.62 -0.14 4.97
CA HIS A 154 0.27 0.88 4.41
C HIS A 154 1.29 1.36 5.47
N ALA A 155 2.51 1.69 5.06
CA ALA A 155 3.61 2.04 5.97
C ALA A 155 3.25 3.14 6.99
N ASP A 156 2.55 4.20 6.55
CA ASP A 156 2.07 5.27 7.44
C ASP A 156 1.14 4.74 8.55
N ILE A 157 0.27 3.78 8.23
CA ILE A 157 -0.66 3.16 9.19
C ILE A 157 0.12 2.26 10.15
N GLU A 158 1.06 1.47 9.66
CA GLU A 158 1.91 0.61 10.51
C GLU A 158 2.78 1.44 11.48
N ALA A 159 3.28 2.60 11.04
CA ALA A 159 3.96 3.54 11.92
C ALA A 159 3.03 4.01 13.04
N CYS A 160 1.79 4.43 12.73
CA CYS A 160 0.81 4.83 13.72
C CYS A 160 0.39 3.68 14.66
N LYS A 161 0.25 2.45 14.15
CA LYS A 161 -0.03 1.25 14.96
C LYS A 161 1.07 0.99 15.98
N SER A 162 2.33 1.15 15.59
CA SER A 162 3.46 0.97 16.52
C SER A 162 3.43 1.98 17.67
N VAL A 163 3.08 3.25 17.37
CA VAL A 163 2.95 4.30 18.38
C VAL A 163 1.76 4.03 19.30
N LEU A 164 0.61 3.64 18.75
CA LEU A 164 -0.57 3.29 19.53
C LEU A 164 -0.30 2.09 20.44
N LYS A 165 0.36 1.04 19.94
CA LYS A 165 0.77 -0.11 20.74
C LYS A 165 1.65 0.30 21.91
N SER A 166 2.69 1.08 21.65
CA SER A 166 3.58 1.56 22.72
C SER A 166 2.85 2.42 23.76
N ALA A 167 1.88 3.24 23.33
CA ALA A 167 1.10 4.05 24.24
C ALA A 167 0.18 3.19 25.13
N LEU A 168 -0.47 2.17 24.54
CA LEU A 168 -1.31 1.21 25.28
C LEU A 168 -0.48 0.40 26.29
N ASP A 169 0.68 -0.10 25.88
CA ASP A 169 1.57 -0.86 26.78
C ASP A 169 2.00 -0.01 28.00
N MET A 170 2.32 1.27 27.76
CA MET A 170 2.67 2.21 28.83
C MET A 170 1.48 2.54 29.73
N LEU A 171 0.27 2.69 29.16
CA LEU A 171 -0.95 2.89 29.94
C LEU A 171 -1.25 1.67 30.82
N VAL A 172 -1.27 0.46 30.26
CA VAL A 172 -1.51 -0.79 31.00
C VAL A 172 -0.51 -0.95 32.13
N LYS A 173 0.78 -0.71 31.87
CA LYS A 173 1.81 -0.75 32.92
C LYS A 173 1.55 0.28 34.03
N THR A 174 1.19 1.51 33.65
CA THR A 174 0.92 2.58 34.63
C THR A 174 -0.31 2.27 35.47
N LEU A 175 -1.37 1.73 34.86
CA LEU A 175 -2.56 1.31 35.59
C LEU A 175 -2.23 0.17 36.55
N ARG A 176 -1.46 -0.84 36.11
CA ARG A 176 -0.98 -1.92 36.98
C ARG A 176 -0.21 -1.39 38.18
N ASP A 177 0.75 -0.50 37.95
CA ASP A 177 1.52 0.15 39.03
C ASP A 177 0.56 0.89 39.98
N ALA A 178 -0.47 1.57 39.47
CA ALA A 178 -1.37 2.41 40.25
C ALA A 178 -2.21 1.64 41.28
N HIS A 179 -2.62 0.40 40.99
CA HIS A 179 -3.44 -0.40 41.92
C HIS A 179 -2.67 -1.48 42.67
N TRP A 180 -1.37 -1.69 42.36
CA TRP A 180 -0.62 -2.85 42.84
C TRP A 180 -0.58 -2.95 44.37
N ALA A 181 -0.17 -1.88 45.07
CA ALA A 181 -0.05 -1.91 46.53
C ALA A 181 -1.39 -2.06 47.26
N ASP A 182 -2.50 -1.74 46.61
CA ASP A 182 -3.84 -1.90 47.19
C ASP A 182 -4.39 -3.32 47.03
N HIS A 183 -3.75 -4.15 46.19
CA HIS A 183 -4.12 -5.54 45.92
C HIS A 183 -3.08 -6.56 46.41
N ASN A 184 -1.94 -6.10 46.94
CA ASN A 184 -0.88 -6.94 47.47
C ASN A 184 -0.57 -6.53 48.90
N GLU A 185 -0.20 -7.49 49.73
CA GLU A 185 0.17 -7.22 51.11
C GLU A 185 1.69 -7.07 51.22
N GLN A 186 2.15 -6.21 52.14
CA GLN A 186 3.58 -6.07 52.42
C GLN A 186 4.17 -7.38 52.96
N GLN A 187 3.37 -8.11 53.73
CA GLN A 187 3.73 -9.37 54.38
C GLN A 187 2.60 -10.36 54.14
N ASP A 188 2.90 -11.46 53.44
CA ASP A 188 2.01 -12.61 53.31
C ASP A 188 2.71 -13.89 53.82
N GLU A 189 2.07 -15.05 53.68
CA GLU A 189 2.60 -16.32 54.17
C GLU A 189 3.89 -16.76 53.45
N ASP A 190 4.11 -16.29 52.21
CA ASP A 190 5.18 -16.73 51.32
C ASP A 190 6.27 -15.64 51.10
N HIS A 191 5.96 -14.37 51.35
CA HIS A 191 6.78 -13.21 51.00
C HIS A 191 6.73 -12.13 52.09
N ASN A 192 7.87 -11.48 52.33
CA ASN A 192 7.98 -10.33 53.23
C ASN A 192 8.84 -9.25 52.57
N ILE A 193 8.20 -8.14 52.21
CA ILE A 193 8.86 -7.00 51.56
C ILE A 193 9.39 -6.05 52.64
N PRO A 194 10.69 -5.72 52.66
CA PRO A 194 11.26 -4.76 53.60
C PRO A 194 10.57 -3.39 53.55
N ASP A 195 10.44 -2.71 54.70
CA ASP A 195 9.75 -1.41 54.80
C ASP A 195 10.25 -0.35 53.81
N GLU A 196 11.56 -0.27 53.57
CA GLU A 196 12.14 0.66 52.60
C GLU A 196 11.67 0.35 51.17
N GLU A 197 11.61 -0.93 50.83
CA GLU A 197 11.16 -1.38 49.52
C GLU A 197 9.65 -1.17 49.34
N TRP A 198 8.85 -1.48 50.36
CA TRP A 198 7.42 -1.19 50.38
C TRP A 198 7.12 0.31 50.26
N GLY A 199 7.91 1.16 50.93
CA GLY A 199 7.84 2.62 50.81
C GLY A 199 8.09 3.10 49.36
N ARG A 200 9.02 2.48 48.63
CA ARG A 200 9.25 2.78 47.20
C ARG A 200 8.07 2.35 46.34
N ILE A 201 7.51 1.17 46.60
CA ILE A 201 6.36 0.65 45.86
C ILE A 201 5.14 1.56 46.04
N THR A 202 4.77 1.87 47.29
CA THR A 202 3.64 2.75 47.61
C THR A 202 3.80 4.15 47.00
N THR A 203 5.02 4.71 47.03
CA THR A 203 5.33 5.97 46.34
C THR A 203 5.11 5.86 44.84
N ARG A 204 5.61 4.79 44.20
CA ARG A 204 5.41 4.56 42.76
C ARG A 204 3.93 4.38 42.41
N CYS A 205 3.14 3.69 43.24
CA CYS A 205 1.70 3.55 43.04
C CYS A 205 1.00 4.92 43.07
N ALA A 206 1.31 5.78 44.04
CA ALA A 206 0.74 7.12 44.13
C ALA A 206 1.11 7.99 42.91
N GLU A 207 2.38 7.94 42.47
CA GLU A 207 2.81 8.62 41.25
C GLU A 207 2.07 8.09 40.01
N ALA A 208 1.91 6.77 39.90
CA ALA A 208 1.24 6.13 38.78
C ALA A 208 -0.26 6.51 38.69
N LYS A 209 -0.96 6.65 39.83
CA LYS A 209 -2.35 7.13 39.85
C LYS A 209 -2.50 8.53 39.23
N ILE A 210 -1.50 9.38 39.42
CA ILE A 210 -1.45 10.73 38.83
C ILE A 210 -0.98 10.69 37.37
N GLU A 211 -0.03 9.80 37.04
CA GLU A 211 0.54 9.61 35.70
C GLU A 211 -0.50 9.09 34.70
N ALA A 212 -1.47 8.30 35.16
CA ALA A 212 -2.51 7.67 34.34
C ALA A 212 -3.24 8.66 33.41
N PHE A 213 -3.54 9.88 33.88
CA PHE A 213 -4.16 10.93 33.05
C PHE A 213 -3.35 11.23 31.78
N HIS A 214 -2.04 11.38 31.92
CA HIS A 214 -1.17 11.65 30.77
C HIS A 214 -1.11 10.47 29.82
N ARG A 215 -1.08 9.25 30.36
CA ARG A 215 -1.05 8.02 29.56
C ARG A 215 -2.34 7.82 28.77
N VAL A 216 -3.50 8.13 29.36
CA VAL A 216 -4.77 8.17 28.62
C VAL A 216 -4.70 9.19 27.47
N GLY A 217 -4.15 10.39 27.73
CA GLY A 217 -3.92 11.40 26.69
C GLY A 217 -2.95 10.96 25.59
N ASP A 218 -1.89 10.22 25.93
CA ASP A 218 -0.95 9.64 24.96
C ASP A 218 -1.66 8.66 24.03
N VAL A 219 -2.48 7.76 24.58
CA VAL A 219 -3.26 6.79 23.78
C VAL A 219 -4.29 7.51 22.91
N GLN A 220 -5.00 8.52 23.43
CA GLN A 220 -5.95 9.31 22.63
C GLN A 220 -5.27 10.00 21.45
N ARG A 221 -4.08 10.59 21.66
CA ARG A 221 -3.31 11.22 20.58
C ARG A 221 -2.81 10.21 19.55
N ALA A 222 -2.28 9.08 20.01
CA ALA A 222 -1.83 8.01 19.11
C ALA A 222 -2.98 7.42 18.29
N TYR A 223 -4.15 7.24 18.93
CA TYR A 223 -5.36 6.79 18.26
C TYR A 223 -5.85 7.81 17.23
N GLY A 224 -5.92 9.10 17.58
CA GLY A 224 -6.27 10.17 16.65
C GLY A 224 -5.34 10.21 15.42
N ALA A 225 -4.03 10.08 15.63
CA ALA A 225 -3.07 10.01 14.53
C ALA A 225 -3.29 8.79 13.61
N LEU A 226 -3.66 7.63 14.19
CA LEU A 226 -4.06 6.46 13.41
C LEU A 226 -5.32 6.72 12.58
N CYS A 227 -6.35 7.36 13.15
CA CYS A 227 -7.55 7.76 12.42
C CYS A 227 -7.21 8.66 11.22
N GLU A 228 -6.39 9.68 11.43
CA GLU A 228 -5.96 10.61 10.38
C GLU A 228 -5.18 9.89 9.26
N ALA A 229 -4.28 8.98 9.62
CA ALA A 229 -3.54 8.14 8.67
C ALA A 229 -4.49 7.26 7.84
N GLN A 230 -5.47 6.63 8.49
CA GLN A 230 -6.48 5.81 7.82
C GLN A 230 -7.32 6.64 6.85
N GLU A 231 -7.81 7.81 7.26
CA GLU A 231 -8.60 8.70 6.42
C GLU A 231 -7.81 9.21 5.21
N LYS A 232 -6.53 9.55 5.40
CA LYS A 232 -5.63 9.96 4.31
C LYS A 232 -5.46 8.81 3.31
N TRP A 233 -5.24 7.59 3.78
CA TRP A 233 -5.09 6.43 2.92
C TRP A 233 -6.38 6.09 2.16
N VAL A 234 -7.54 6.11 2.84
CA VAL A 234 -8.86 5.93 2.23
C VAL A 234 -9.12 6.97 1.13
N ARG A 235 -8.82 8.26 1.39
CA ARG A 235 -8.93 9.31 0.37
C ARG A 235 -8.04 9.05 -0.84
N SER A 236 -6.81 8.60 -0.61
CA SER A 236 -5.89 8.21 -1.70
C SER A 236 -6.45 7.07 -2.54
N LEU A 237 -6.95 5.99 -1.92
CA LEU A 237 -7.55 4.86 -2.62
C LEU A 237 -8.78 5.27 -3.44
N ARG A 238 -9.67 6.10 -2.87
CA ARG A 238 -10.84 6.63 -3.59
C ARG A 238 -10.42 7.47 -4.80
N GLY A 239 -9.38 8.30 -4.67
CA GLY A 239 -8.83 9.08 -5.77
C GLY A 239 -8.26 8.21 -6.90
N GLN A 240 -7.57 7.12 -6.55
CA GLN A 240 -7.04 6.16 -7.53
C GLN A 240 -8.16 5.42 -8.26
N ILE A 241 -9.20 4.98 -7.53
CA ILE A 241 -10.40 4.35 -8.12
C ILE A 241 -11.10 5.31 -9.08
N ALA A 242 -11.34 6.56 -8.66
CA ALA A 242 -11.99 7.57 -9.52
C ALA A 242 -11.18 7.86 -10.80
N LYS A 243 -9.85 7.92 -10.69
CA LYS A 243 -8.97 8.08 -11.86
C LYS A 243 -9.07 6.88 -12.82
N LEU A 244 -9.13 5.66 -12.30
CA LEU A 244 -9.30 4.45 -13.11
C LEU A 244 -10.69 4.42 -13.76
N ASP A 245 -11.74 4.77 -13.03
CA ASP A 245 -13.10 4.85 -13.57
C ASP A 245 -13.17 5.83 -14.74
N LEU A 246 -12.55 7.02 -14.65
CA LEU A 246 -12.44 7.95 -15.78
C LEU A 246 -11.66 7.38 -16.97
N GLN A 247 -10.59 6.63 -16.72
CA GLN A 247 -9.79 5.98 -17.76
C GLN A 247 -10.49 4.80 -18.43
N ILE A 248 -11.49 4.21 -17.77
CA ILE A 248 -12.35 3.14 -18.29
C ILE A 248 -13.52 3.75 -19.08
N SER A 249 -14.10 4.87 -18.61
CA SER A 249 -15.27 5.53 -19.22
C SER A 249 -14.94 6.55 -20.32
N GLY A 250 -13.70 7.01 -20.46
CA GLY A 250 -13.31 7.96 -21.50
C GLY A 250 -13.53 7.41 -22.91
N PRO A 251 -13.85 8.28 -23.90
CA PRO A 251 -14.05 7.85 -25.28
C PRO A 251 -12.75 7.20 -25.80
N GLN A 252 -12.89 5.99 -26.33
CA GLN A 252 -11.82 5.21 -26.93
C GLN A 252 -11.52 5.61 -28.37
#